data_AF-A0A7S0MYP8-F1
#
_entry.id   AF-A0A7S0MYP8-F1
#
_cell.length_a   1.000
_cell.length_b   1.000
_cell.length_c   1.000
_cell.angle_alpha   90.00
_cell.angle_beta   90.00
_cell.angle_gamma   90.00
#
_symmetry.space_group_name_H-M   'P 1'
#
loop_
_entity.id
_entity.type
_entity.pdbx_description
1 polymer ?
#
loop_
_entity_poly.entity_id
_entity_poly.type
_entity_poly.pdbx_seq_one_letter_code
_entity_poly.pdbx_strand_id
1 'polypeptide(L)'
;QRGAVAAFKPELPPGAASLADYRGPQCYAIPGNHDWFDGLDTFLRKICYKSWLGGWLMPQQHSFFALALPHGWWVFGMDLALHDDIDIHQLKYFVRVVEEKLQPGDAVILVTHQPLWLLDWFHGSVAAAKDRNLTYLV
;
A
#
# COMPACT_ATOMS: atom_id res chain seq x y z
N GLN A 1 -17.85 -14.67 -11.83
CA GLN A 1 -16.90 -14.25 -12.88
C GLN A 1 -15.61 -15.04 -12.69
N ARG A 2 -15.12 -15.73 -13.73
CA ARG A 2 -13.87 -16.52 -13.66
C ARG A 2 -12.69 -15.57 -13.43
N GLY A 3 -11.73 -15.99 -12.61
CA GLY A 3 -10.54 -15.20 -12.23
C GLY A 3 -9.57 -14.93 -13.38
N ALA A 4 -9.98 -14.07 -14.30
CA ALA A 4 -9.12 -13.55 -15.35
C ALA A 4 -8.10 -12.57 -14.77
N VAL A 5 -6.88 -12.63 -15.32
CA VAL A 5 -5.84 -11.62 -15.10
C VAL A 5 -6.20 -10.39 -15.94
N ALA A 6 -6.16 -9.22 -15.32
CA ALA A 6 -6.37 -7.95 -16.01
C ALA A 6 -5.13 -7.58 -16.81
N ALA A 7 -5.28 -7.35 -18.12
CA ALA A 7 -4.19 -6.88 -18.96
C ALA A 7 -3.79 -5.43 -18.65
N PHE A 8 -4.75 -4.63 -18.19
CA PHE A 8 -4.56 -3.23 -17.79
C PHE A 8 -5.33 -2.97 -16.50
N LYS A 9 -4.75 -2.16 -15.60
CA LYS A 9 -5.34 -1.80 -14.32
C LYS A 9 -5.44 -0.27 -14.18
N PRO A 10 -6.47 0.26 -13.50
CA PRO A 10 -7.65 -0.47 -13.02
C PRO A 10 -8.57 -0.88 -14.17
N GLU A 11 -9.16 -2.09 -14.09
CA GLU A 11 -10.23 -2.50 -15.00
C GLU A 11 -11.54 -1.87 -14.51
N LEU A 12 -11.91 -0.74 -15.12
CA LEU A 12 -13.08 0.03 -14.68
C LEU A 12 -14.37 -0.78 -14.87
N PRO A 13 -15.28 -0.77 -13.87
CA PRO A 13 -16.59 -1.40 -14.00
C PRO A 13 -17.40 -0.77 -15.15
N PRO A 14 -18.34 -1.52 -15.76
CA PRO A 14 -19.21 -0.97 -16.82
C PRO A 14 -19.91 0.31 -16.38
N GLY A 15 -19.79 1.36 -17.20
CA GLY A 15 -20.41 2.66 -16.94
C GLY A 15 -19.57 3.64 -16.09
N ALA A 16 -18.41 3.23 -15.57
CA ALA A 16 -17.48 4.14 -14.90
C ALA A 16 -16.44 4.68 -15.90
N ALA A 17 -16.33 6.01 -16.02
CA ALA A 17 -15.29 6.65 -16.84
C ALA A 17 -13.95 6.76 -16.08
N SER A 18 -14.01 6.78 -14.75
CA SER A 18 -12.87 6.78 -13.85
C SER A 18 -13.17 6.00 -12.57
N LEU A 19 -12.13 5.72 -11.78
CA LEU A 19 -12.30 5.09 -10.46
C LEU A 19 -13.10 5.99 -9.50
N ALA A 20 -13.08 7.32 -9.71
CA ALA A 20 -13.84 8.27 -8.92
C ALA A 20 -15.36 8.23 -9.19
N ASP A 21 -15.78 7.68 -10.34
CA ASP A 21 -17.20 7.49 -10.68
C ASP A 21 -17.76 6.21 -10.08
N TYR A 22 -16.91 5.28 -9.67
CA TYR A 22 -17.33 4.03 -9.07
C TYR A 22 -17.75 4.22 -7.61
N ARG A 23 -18.99 3.86 -7.30
CA ARG A 23 -19.61 4.00 -5.97
C ARG A 23 -19.63 2.70 -5.16
N GLY A 24 -19.17 1.58 -5.73
CA GLY A 24 -19.09 0.31 -5.03
C GLY A 24 -17.84 0.18 -4.16
N PRO A 25 -17.74 -0.90 -3.36
CA PRO A 25 -16.61 -1.10 -2.46
C PRO A 25 -15.31 -1.38 -3.23
N GLN A 26 -14.22 -0.83 -2.72
CA GLN A 26 -12.86 -1.02 -3.24
C GLN A 26 -11.98 -1.63 -2.16
N CYS A 27 -11.11 -2.56 -2.56
CA CYS A 27 -10.17 -3.24 -1.69
C CYS A 27 -8.74 -2.91 -2.13
N TYR A 28 -7.93 -2.51 -1.16
CA TYR A 28 -6.49 -2.33 -1.26
C TYR A 28 -5.84 -3.13 -0.13
N ALA A 29 -4.71 -3.74 -0.41
CA ALA A 29 -4.01 -4.59 0.55
C ALA A 29 -2.50 -4.39 0.44
N ILE A 30 -1.80 -4.59 1.55
CA ILE A 30 -0.34 -4.65 1.59
C ILE A 30 0.07 -6.10 1.87
N PRO A 31 1.21 -6.56 1.33
CA PRO A 31 1.74 -7.88 1.68
C PRO A 31 2.35 -7.87 3.08
N GLY A 32 2.30 -9.01 3.74
CA GLY A 32 3.16 -9.30 4.88
C GLY A 32 4.45 -10.01 4.47
N ASN A 33 5.39 -10.16 5.40
CA ASN A 33 6.62 -10.94 5.21
C ASN A 33 6.35 -12.38 4.70
N HIS A 34 5.26 -13.02 5.10
CA HIS A 34 4.89 -14.36 4.62
C HIS A 34 4.44 -14.39 3.15
N ASP A 35 3.92 -13.29 2.62
CA ASP A 35 3.55 -13.17 1.20
C ASP A 35 4.78 -13.10 0.29
N TRP A 36 5.97 -12.85 0.86
CA TRP A 36 7.23 -12.75 0.14
C TRP A 36 7.98 -14.09 0.00
N PHE A 37 7.48 -15.18 0.57
CA PHE A 37 8.15 -16.49 0.54
C PHE A 37 8.30 -17.09 -0.86
N ASP A 38 7.47 -16.68 -1.82
CA ASP A 38 7.58 -17.05 -3.23
C ASP A 38 8.09 -15.91 -4.11
N GLY A 39 8.70 -14.88 -3.50
CA GLY A 39 9.13 -13.66 -4.20
C GLY A 39 7.97 -12.74 -4.58
N LEU A 40 6.88 -12.74 -3.79
CA LEU A 40 5.67 -11.90 -3.96
C LEU A 40 4.77 -12.32 -5.14
N ASP A 41 5.08 -13.41 -5.85
CA ASP A 41 4.35 -13.85 -7.04
C ASP A 41 2.87 -14.14 -6.72
N THR A 42 2.59 -14.87 -5.63
CA THR A 42 1.21 -15.16 -5.24
C THR A 42 0.43 -13.89 -4.92
N PHE A 43 1.01 -12.96 -4.16
CA PHE A 43 0.35 -11.70 -3.83
C PHE A 43 0.00 -10.91 -5.10
N LEU A 44 0.97 -10.72 -6.00
CA LEU A 44 0.74 -10.00 -7.26
C LEU A 44 -0.36 -10.67 -8.08
N ARG A 45 -0.35 -12.00 -8.21
CA ARG A 45 -1.36 -12.75 -8.96
C ARG A 45 -2.76 -12.67 -8.36
N LYS A 46 -2.88 -12.60 -7.04
CA LYS A 46 -4.19 -12.62 -6.36
C LYS A 46 -4.77 -11.24 -6.13
N ILE A 47 -3.92 -10.22 -5.92
CA ILE A 47 -4.32 -8.86 -5.56
C ILE A 47 -4.12 -7.91 -6.75
N CYS A 48 -2.90 -7.78 -7.26
CA CYS A 48 -2.57 -6.79 -8.30
C CYS A 48 -3.08 -7.17 -9.69
N TYR A 49 -3.11 -8.47 -10.02
CA TYR A 49 -3.51 -8.93 -11.36
C TYR A 49 -5.00 -9.24 -11.48
N LYS A 50 -5.71 -9.46 -10.37
CA LYS A 50 -7.16 -9.65 -10.37
C LYS A 50 -7.89 -8.35 -10.16
N SER A 51 -9.02 -8.16 -10.83
CA SER A 51 -9.83 -6.94 -10.66
C SER A 51 -10.85 -7.02 -9.53
N TRP A 52 -11.19 -8.22 -9.04
CA TRP A 52 -12.28 -8.39 -8.08
C TRP A 52 -11.99 -9.43 -6.99
N LEU A 53 -12.40 -9.11 -5.76
CA LEU A 53 -12.38 -10.00 -4.59
C LEU A 53 -13.73 -9.93 -3.88
N GLY A 54 -14.55 -10.98 -3.99
CA GLY A 54 -15.82 -11.06 -3.25
C GLY A 54 -16.78 -9.89 -3.51
N GLY A 55 -16.77 -9.29 -4.71
CA GLY A 55 -17.58 -8.12 -5.05
C GLY A 55 -16.90 -6.76 -4.79
N TRP A 56 -15.69 -6.76 -4.23
CA TRP A 56 -14.87 -5.57 -4.05
C TRP A 56 -13.94 -5.38 -5.24
N LEU A 57 -13.91 -4.18 -5.80
CA LEU A 57 -12.99 -3.84 -6.89
C LEU A 57 -11.57 -3.73 -6.31
N MET A 58 -10.59 -4.34 -6.98
CA MET A 58 -9.16 -4.27 -6.64
C MET A 58 -8.41 -3.48 -7.72
N PRO A 59 -8.37 -2.14 -7.62
CA PRO A 59 -7.76 -1.28 -8.65
C PRO A 59 -6.23 -1.19 -8.53
N GLN A 60 -5.66 -1.67 -7.42
CA GLN A 60 -4.24 -1.64 -7.11
C GLN A 60 -3.37 -2.33 -8.18
N GLN A 61 -2.19 -1.74 -8.45
CA GLN A 61 -1.24 -2.18 -9.49
C GLN A 61 0.09 -2.71 -8.93
N HIS A 62 0.53 -2.16 -7.80
CA HIS A 62 1.78 -2.51 -7.13
C HIS A 62 1.47 -3.00 -5.71
N SER A 63 2.42 -3.65 -5.04
CA SER A 63 2.24 -4.11 -3.65
C SER A 63 2.14 -2.99 -2.62
N PHE A 64 2.53 -1.77 -3.01
CA PHE A 64 2.37 -0.53 -2.25
C PHE A 64 1.46 0.45 -3.01
N PHE A 65 0.90 1.42 -2.29
CA PHE A 65 0.00 2.41 -2.89
C PHE A 65 -0.13 3.67 -2.03
N ALA A 66 -0.59 4.76 -2.65
CA ALA A 66 -1.07 5.96 -1.97
C ALA A 66 -2.51 6.29 -2.42
N LEU A 67 -3.39 6.59 -1.47
CA LEU A 67 -4.78 7.00 -1.73
C LEU A 67 -5.05 8.37 -1.14
N ALA A 68 -5.61 9.26 -1.95
CA ALA A 68 -6.23 10.49 -1.45
C ALA A 68 -7.65 10.17 -0.97
N LEU A 69 -7.93 10.47 0.29
CA LEU A 69 -9.25 10.40 0.90
C LEU A 69 -9.85 11.82 1.02
N PRO A 70 -11.17 11.93 1.25
CA PRO A 70 -11.78 13.21 1.55
C PRO A 70 -11.14 13.90 2.77
N HIS A 71 -11.25 15.22 2.82
CA HIS A 71 -10.83 16.05 3.95
C HIS A 71 -9.31 16.06 4.24
N GLY A 72 -8.49 15.98 3.19
CA GLY A 72 -7.02 16.11 3.34
C GLY A 72 -6.37 14.88 3.99
N TRP A 73 -7.05 13.73 3.98
CA TRP A 73 -6.48 12.49 4.49
C TRP A 73 -5.84 11.68 3.38
N TRP A 74 -4.73 11.05 3.68
CA TRP A 74 -4.03 10.14 2.78
C TRP A 74 -3.81 8.79 3.44
N VAL A 75 -3.83 7.72 2.65
CA VAL A 75 -3.44 6.37 3.10
C VAL A 75 -2.26 5.92 2.28
N PHE A 76 -1.15 5.59 2.95
CA PHE A 76 0.06 5.07 2.35
C PHE A 76 0.23 3.62 2.81
N GLY A 77 0.01 2.68 1.88
CA GLY A 77 0.22 1.25 2.12
C GLY A 77 1.63 0.85 1.71
N MET A 78 2.41 0.35 2.66
CA MET A 78 3.81 0.02 2.45
C MET A 78 4.02 -1.49 2.28
N ASP A 79 4.87 -1.84 1.32
CA ASP A 79 5.42 -3.19 1.18
C ASP A 79 6.82 -3.20 1.80
N LEU A 80 6.96 -3.88 2.94
CA LEU A 80 8.18 -3.91 3.75
C LEU A 80 9.01 -5.19 3.54
N ALA A 81 8.56 -6.08 2.64
CA ALA A 81 9.21 -7.33 2.31
C ALA A 81 9.61 -8.18 3.54
N LEU A 82 10.77 -8.85 3.44
CA LEU A 82 11.29 -9.74 4.49
C LEU A 82 12.16 -9.02 5.54
N HIS A 83 12.65 -7.81 5.23
CA HIS A 83 13.70 -7.14 6.01
C HIS A 83 13.27 -5.77 6.56
N ASP A 84 11.98 -5.48 6.49
CA ASP A 84 11.39 -4.22 6.93
C ASP A 84 11.98 -3.01 6.21
N ASP A 85 12.20 -3.14 4.90
CA ASP A 85 12.88 -2.12 4.08
C ASP A 85 12.03 -1.74 2.87
N ILE A 86 12.18 -0.50 2.41
CA ILE A 86 11.56 0.00 1.20
C ILE A 86 12.60 0.10 0.09
N ASP A 87 12.31 -0.49 -1.05
CA ASP A 87 13.20 -0.33 -2.20
C ASP A 87 13.16 1.10 -2.76
N ILE A 88 14.13 1.41 -3.62
CA ILE A 88 14.28 2.73 -4.22
C ILE A 88 13.10 3.13 -5.13
N HIS A 89 12.37 2.17 -5.71
CA HIS A 89 11.23 2.45 -6.57
C HIS A 89 10.02 2.88 -5.74
N GLN A 90 9.75 2.17 -4.65
CA GLN A 90 8.72 2.51 -3.68
C GLN A 90 9.01 3.85 -3.00
N LEU A 91 10.27 4.10 -2.59
CA LEU A 91 10.67 5.39 -2.03
C LEU A 91 10.42 6.53 -3.02
N LYS A 92 10.89 6.42 -4.27
CA LYS A 92 10.69 7.44 -5.31
C LYS A 92 9.21 7.68 -5.60
N TYR A 93 8.40 6.62 -5.59
CA TYR A 93 6.96 6.74 -5.76
C TYR A 93 6.34 7.61 -4.65
N PHE A 94 6.64 7.32 -3.38
CA PHE A 94 6.08 8.09 -2.27
C PHE A 94 6.61 9.52 -2.23
N VAL A 95 7.91 9.74 -2.43
CA VAL A 95 8.49 11.09 -2.54
C VAL A 95 7.75 11.91 -3.58
N ARG A 96 7.51 11.34 -4.77
CA ARG A 96 6.77 12.01 -5.83
C ARG A 96 5.33 12.35 -5.43
N VAL A 97 4.62 11.43 -4.75
CA VAL A 97 3.26 11.70 -4.26
C VAL A 97 3.28 12.84 -3.24
N VAL A 98 4.22 12.84 -2.30
CA VAL A 98 4.37 13.88 -1.28
C VAL A 98 4.68 15.23 -1.92
N GLU A 99 5.65 15.31 -2.82
CA GLU A 99 6.07 16.55 -3.46
C GLU A 99 5.02 17.13 -4.41
N GLU A 100 4.31 16.27 -5.16
CA GLU A 100 3.38 16.72 -6.19
C GLU A 100 1.93 16.90 -5.70
N LYS A 101 1.52 16.24 -4.60
CA LYS A 101 0.10 16.12 -4.23
C LYS A 101 -0.23 16.56 -2.81
N LEU A 102 0.57 16.21 -1.82
CA LEU A 102 0.26 16.54 -0.42
C LEU A 102 0.30 18.06 -0.21
N GLN A 103 -0.66 18.56 0.56
CA GLN A 103 -0.75 19.98 0.93
C GLN A 103 -0.40 20.20 2.41
N PRO A 104 0.05 21.42 2.78
CA PRO A 104 0.19 21.77 4.20
C PRO A 104 -1.13 21.57 4.95
N GLY A 105 -1.09 20.76 6.01
CA GLY A 105 -2.28 20.42 6.82
C GLY A 105 -2.95 19.09 6.46
N ASP A 106 -2.53 18.42 5.39
CA ASP A 106 -2.96 17.05 5.12
C ASP A 106 -2.42 16.09 6.19
N ALA A 107 -3.20 15.04 6.49
CA ALA A 107 -2.83 13.98 7.42
C ALA A 107 -2.59 12.66 6.69
N VAL A 108 -1.64 11.86 7.17
CA VAL A 108 -1.24 10.60 6.54
C VAL A 108 -1.47 9.43 7.49
N ILE A 109 -2.18 8.42 7.01
CA ILE A 109 -2.31 7.10 7.63
C ILE A 109 -1.28 6.19 6.98
N LEU A 110 -0.30 5.73 7.77
CA LEU A 110 0.66 4.72 7.33
C LEU A 110 0.13 3.32 7.66
N VAL A 111 0.15 2.43 6.68
CA VAL A 111 -0.24 1.03 6.84
C VAL A 111 0.98 0.15 6.60
N THR A 112 1.37 -0.59 7.63
CA THR A 112 2.47 -1.56 7.61
C THR A 112 1.98 -2.91 8.11
N HIS A 113 2.56 -4.00 7.61
CA HIS A 113 2.16 -5.35 8.01
C HIS A 113 2.58 -5.70 9.45
N GLN A 114 3.61 -5.03 9.96
CA GLN A 114 4.13 -5.20 11.32
C GLN A 114 4.24 -3.84 12.02
N PRO A 115 3.86 -3.76 13.31
CA PRO A 115 3.98 -2.55 14.11
C PRO A 115 5.41 -2.44 14.67
N LEU A 116 6.38 -2.13 13.80
CA LEU A 116 7.82 -2.15 14.15
C LEU A 116 8.15 -1.32 15.39
N TRP A 117 7.56 -0.13 15.52
CA TRP A 117 7.73 0.75 16.68
C TRP A 117 7.35 0.09 18.02
N LEU A 118 6.32 -0.77 18.01
CA LEU A 118 5.88 -1.50 19.19
C LEU A 118 6.79 -2.71 19.47
N LEU A 119 7.26 -3.37 18.41
CA LEU A 119 8.19 -4.51 18.53
C LEU A 119 9.55 -4.05 19.07
N ASP A 120 10.04 -2.89 18.62
CA ASP A 120 11.29 -2.29 19.11
C ASP A 120 11.19 -1.95 20.61
N TRP A 121 10.07 -1.35 21.02
CA TRP A 121 9.77 -1.08 22.42
C TRP A 121 9.73 -2.37 23.25
N PHE A 122 8.99 -3.38 22.76
CA PHE A 122 8.78 -4.63 23.48
C PHE A 122 10.08 -5.44 23.63
N HIS A 123 10.91 -5.50 22.60
CA HIS A 123 12.18 -6.26 22.62
C HIS A 123 13.32 -5.51 23.34
N GLY A 124 13.09 -4.30 23.86
CA GLY A 124 14.11 -3.52 24.56
C GLY A 124 15.27 -3.10 23.66
N SER A 125 15.05 -3.09 22.34
CA SER A 125 16.06 -2.85 21.32
C SER A 125 16.35 -1.37 21.16
N VAL A 126 16.91 -0.73 22.20
CA VAL A 126 17.42 0.66 22.11
C VAL A 126 18.58 0.76 21.09
N ALA A 127 19.19 -0.37 20.71
CA ALA A 127 20.24 -0.43 19.70
C ALA A 127 19.72 -0.45 18.24
N ALA A 128 18.56 -1.08 17.97
CA ALA A 128 17.98 -1.10 16.61
C ALA A 128 17.30 0.23 16.25
N ALA A 129 16.77 0.93 17.27
CA ALA A 129 16.22 2.27 17.13
C ALA A 129 17.25 3.33 16.69
N LYS A 130 18.56 3.06 16.78
CA LYS A 130 19.60 3.99 16.30
C LYS A 130 19.79 3.97 14.78
N ASP A 131 19.53 2.85 14.12
CA ASP A 131 19.71 2.72 12.66
C ASP A 131 18.40 2.92 11.87
N ARG A 132 17.24 2.83 12.55
CA ARG A 132 15.92 3.07 11.96
C ARG A 132 15.30 4.28 12.64
N ASN A 133 15.78 5.41 12.16
CA ASN A 133 15.27 6.75 12.33
C ASN A 133 13.72 6.72 12.08
N LEU A 134 12.91 6.44 13.10
CA LEU A 134 11.44 6.61 13.09
C LEU A 134 11.03 7.75 14.05
N THR A 135 12.02 8.34 14.73
CA THR A 135 11.91 9.47 15.66
C THR A 135 11.44 10.77 15.01
N TYR A 136 11.26 10.82 13.69
CA TYR A 136 10.77 11.98 12.95
C TYR A 136 9.31 11.88 12.51
N LEU A 137 8.57 10.86 12.97
CA LEU A 137 7.13 10.72 12.73
C LEU A 137 6.27 11.12 13.94
N VAL A 138 6.85 11.82 14.92
CA VAL A 138 6.13 12.46 16.04
C VAL A 138 6.56 13.91 16.15
#